data_AF-A0A7J9RGA5-F1
#
_entry.id   AF-A0A7J9RGA5-F1
#
_cell.length_a   1.000
_cell.length_b   1.000
_cell.length_c   1.000
_cell.angle_alpha   90.00
_cell.angle_beta   90.00
_cell.angle_gamma   90.00
#
_symmetry.space_group_name_H-M   'P 1'
#
loop_
_entity.id
_entity.type
_entity.pdbx_description
1 polymer ?
#
loop_
_entity_poly.entity_id
_entity_poly.type
_entity_poly.pdbx_seq_one_letter_code
_entity_poly.pdbx_strand_id
1 'polypeptide(L)'
;MSGLLSKATAAEDATQQEPVEQESKPGAGLLAQSSDGPDIPAILTSIGWAVIVVGGLLSLQGGFWGLIVVLVVLVIGLGALYAGQHMSEGGVEPMRMSGAAALAVLLALGPYGVSMLMPESSFGIADVELKEDSNELSFRVIGSASEVDAIVTANGDTMWSETKSLSQDSARFNVPLEDIFIGNAWACGVSACDVSTTQIEYMIEVTSGDVTQSTEINPEFMTREVKDSGVRITPIISQESTGDNNNPGNDKQVEGILVEMKAGLLPSAHAHEDSGWHSSTGGIWVESDYTLELLITKGGSVVYDSTDCSNPSKKGFPTIDVNGVDGISCKGDSGVTINGWFAMPGDANDDARGEYLSLDAMNYDEDGCYTFEVRIHNTFYAEMNTEDTTSDGTIIDTDVAWELDFENYNNNEDSQKPDPSMETC
;
A
#
# COMPACT_ATOMS: atom_id res chain seq x y z
N MET A 1 2.44 44.65 34.76
CA MET A 1 1.97 43.97 36.00
C MET A 1 2.47 42.54 35.90
N SER A 2 3.39 42.07 36.75
CA SER A 2 3.25 41.75 38.19
C SER A 2 2.51 40.42 38.41
N GLY A 3 3.18 39.41 39.01
CA GLY A 3 2.63 38.08 39.33
C GLY A 3 3.20 36.97 38.42
N LEU A 4 4.48 36.60 38.50
CA LEU A 4 5.17 35.75 39.51
C LEU A 4 5.08 34.24 39.26
N LEU A 5 6.23 33.67 38.91
CA LEU A 5 6.54 32.23 38.89
C LEU A 5 6.86 31.73 40.31
N SER A 6 6.53 30.46 40.60
CA SER A 6 7.19 29.64 41.64
C SER A 6 7.00 28.16 41.27
N LYS A 7 7.96 27.49 40.61
CA LYS A 7 9.20 26.88 41.13
C LYS A 7 9.03 25.78 42.19
N ALA A 8 9.27 24.53 41.72
CA ALA A 8 9.78 23.36 42.45
C ALA A 8 8.86 22.77 43.57
N THR A 9 9.01 21.52 44.02
CA THR A 9 10.14 20.56 43.89
C THR A 9 9.65 19.10 43.99
N ALA A 10 10.54 18.16 43.64
CA ALA A 10 10.55 16.74 44.04
C ALA A 10 9.62 15.77 43.29
N ALA A 11 10.13 14.54 43.14
CA ALA A 11 9.43 13.36 42.66
C ALA A 11 9.65 12.23 43.68
N GLU A 12 8.70 11.31 43.78
CA GLU A 12 8.95 9.92 44.18
C GLU A 12 7.80 9.02 43.65
N ASP A 13 8.00 7.70 43.66
CA ASP A 13 7.11 6.70 43.07
C ASP A 13 5.74 6.56 43.78
N ALA A 14 4.73 6.07 43.05
CA ALA A 14 4.04 4.80 43.33
C ALA A 14 2.64 4.63 42.67
N THR A 15 2.60 3.82 41.61
CA THR A 15 1.57 2.78 41.33
C THR A 15 0.11 3.15 40.97
N GLN A 16 -0.40 2.36 40.01
CA GLN A 16 -1.79 1.89 39.81
C GLN A 16 -2.75 2.69 38.89
N GLN A 17 -3.41 1.92 38.01
CA GLN A 17 -4.38 2.32 36.99
C GLN A 17 -5.80 1.92 37.43
N GLU A 18 -6.83 2.68 37.04
CA GLU A 18 -8.02 2.18 36.31
C GLU A 18 -8.90 3.37 35.81
N PRO A 19 -10.01 3.19 35.05
CA PRO A 19 -10.27 4.03 33.86
C PRO A 19 -11.22 5.23 34.05
N VAL A 20 -11.35 6.03 32.98
CA VAL A 20 -12.30 7.14 32.82
C VAL A 20 -13.53 6.69 32.02
N GLU A 21 -14.69 7.27 32.33
CA GLU A 21 -16.03 6.86 31.90
C GLU A 21 -16.40 7.22 30.43
N GLN A 22 -17.39 6.51 29.89
CA GLN A 22 -18.15 6.92 28.71
C GLN A 22 -19.48 7.59 29.10
N GLU A 23 -19.81 8.70 28.44
CA GLU A 23 -21.17 9.13 28.15
C GLU A 23 -21.23 9.63 26.70
N SER A 24 -22.26 9.41 25.89
CA SER A 24 -23.50 8.61 26.00
C SER A 24 -24.16 8.59 24.58
N LYS A 25 -25.46 8.59 24.24
CA LYS A 25 -26.86 8.62 24.79
C LYS A 25 -27.76 8.38 23.54
N PRO A 26 -29.08 8.03 23.58
CA PRO A 26 -29.89 7.29 24.55
C PRO A 26 -30.70 6.13 23.87
N GLY A 27 -31.67 5.48 24.55
CA GLY A 27 -32.91 5.04 23.85
C GLY A 27 -33.63 3.74 24.24
N ALA A 28 -33.10 2.86 25.08
CA ALA A 28 -33.79 1.60 25.42
C ALA A 28 -34.99 1.83 26.38
N GLY A 29 -36.16 1.29 26.03
CA GLY A 29 -37.41 1.48 26.78
C GLY A 29 -37.58 0.53 27.97
N LEU A 30 -37.30 1.03 29.17
CA LEU A 30 -37.75 0.60 30.51
C LEU A 30 -38.19 -0.86 30.76
N LEU A 31 -37.47 -1.48 31.70
CA LEU A 31 -37.78 -2.77 32.33
C LEU A 31 -39.23 -2.85 32.90
N ALA A 32 -39.89 -3.98 32.67
CA ALA A 32 -40.91 -4.51 33.56
C ALA A 32 -40.30 -5.67 34.35
N GLN A 33 -40.13 -5.52 35.66
CA GLN A 33 -39.41 -6.48 36.50
C GLN A 33 -40.31 -7.67 36.90
N SER A 34 -40.07 -8.82 36.28
CA SER A 34 -40.61 -10.12 36.72
C SER A 34 -39.47 -10.99 37.23
N SER A 35 -39.65 -11.60 38.41
CA SER A 35 -38.67 -12.52 38.99
C SER A 35 -38.91 -13.94 38.50
N ASP A 36 -38.05 -14.44 37.63
CA ASP A 36 -37.92 -15.87 37.34
C ASP A 36 -36.44 -16.27 37.17
N GLY A 37 -36.18 -17.54 36.90
CA GLY A 37 -34.83 -18.11 36.79
C GLY A 37 -33.98 -17.58 35.63
N PRO A 38 -32.73 -18.07 35.48
CA PRO A 38 -31.91 -17.76 34.31
C PRO A 38 -32.66 -18.15 33.02
N ASP A 39 -32.63 -17.27 32.02
CA ASP A 39 -33.43 -17.39 30.79
C ASP A 39 -32.90 -18.51 29.88
N ILE A 40 -33.30 -19.75 30.20
CA ILE A 40 -32.82 -20.98 29.54
C ILE A 40 -33.04 -20.96 28.00
N PRO A 41 -34.18 -20.49 27.44
CA PRO A 41 -34.33 -20.28 26.00
C PRO A 41 -33.27 -19.37 25.37
N ALA A 42 -32.99 -18.21 25.98
CA ALA A 42 -31.96 -17.29 25.49
C ALA A 42 -30.55 -17.87 25.63
N ILE A 43 -30.27 -18.56 26.74
CA ILE A 43 -29.00 -19.24 27.02
C ILE A 43 -28.74 -20.38 26.02
N LEU A 44 -29.72 -21.25 25.73
CA LEU A 44 -29.55 -22.30 24.70
C LEU A 44 -29.35 -21.72 23.30
N THR A 45 -30.08 -20.64 22.96
CA THR A 45 -29.99 -20.03 21.63
C THR A 45 -28.62 -19.39 21.41
N SER A 46 -28.09 -18.69 22.41
CA SER A 46 -26.75 -18.08 22.36
C SER A 46 -25.62 -19.13 22.40
N ILE A 47 -25.72 -20.15 23.25
CA ILE A 47 -24.78 -21.28 23.26
C ILE A 47 -24.80 -22.01 21.92
N GLY A 48 -25.97 -22.22 21.31
CA GLY A 48 -26.10 -22.87 20.00
C GLY A 48 -25.28 -22.16 18.91
N TRP A 49 -25.37 -20.84 18.83
CA TRP A 49 -24.55 -20.04 17.90
C TRP A 49 -23.06 -20.05 18.26
N ALA A 50 -22.69 -19.91 19.54
CA ALA A 50 -21.28 -19.98 19.96
C ALA A 50 -20.65 -21.33 19.62
N VAL A 51 -21.38 -22.43 19.81
CA VAL A 51 -20.98 -23.80 19.47
C VAL A 51 -20.81 -23.96 17.96
N ILE A 52 -21.71 -23.41 17.14
CA ILE A 52 -21.58 -23.42 15.66
C ILE A 52 -20.35 -22.62 15.21
N VAL A 53 -20.10 -21.42 15.76
CA VAL A 53 -18.93 -20.59 15.40
C VAL A 53 -17.62 -21.25 15.82
N VAL A 54 -17.53 -21.82 17.02
CA VAL A 54 -16.35 -22.58 17.46
C VAL A 54 -16.13 -23.83 16.60
N GLY A 55 -17.21 -24.52 16.19
CA GLY A 55 -17.13 -25.61 15.22
C GLY A 55 -16.57 -25.16 13.87
N GLY A 56 -17.04 -24.02 13.35
CA GLY A 56 -16.52 -23.41 12.12
C GLY A 56 -15.03 -23.05 12.23
N LEU A 57 -14.60 -22.44 13.33
CA LEU A 57 -13.18 -22.11 13.55
C LEU A 57 -12.30 -23.36 13.70
N LEU A 58 -12.78 -24.42 14.36
CA LEU A 58 -12.07 -25.69 14.44
C LEU A 58 -12.03 -26.44 13.09
N SER A 59 -12.98 -26.20 12.18
CA SER A 59 -12.96 -26.80 10.83
C SER A 59 -11.72 -26.39 10.02
N LEU A 60 -11.20 -25.18 10.27
CA LEU A 60 -10.04 -24.59 9.60
C LEU A 60 -8.71 -25.28 9.98
N GLN A 61 -8.70 -26.15 11.01
CA GLN A 61 -7.52 -26.96 11.37
C GLN A 61 -7.35 -28.23 10.51
N GLY A 62 -8.32 -28.54 9.64
CA GLY A 62 -8.19 -29.57 8.61
C GLY A 62 -8.35 -31.03 9.07
N GLY A 63 -8.20 -31.94 8.10
CA GLY A 63 -8.24 -33.39 8.30
C GLY A 63 -9.62 -34.02 8.51
N PHE A 64 -9.71 -35.34 8.30
CA PHE A 64 -10.94 -36.14 8.40
C PHE A 64 -11.64 -36.05 9.76
N TRP A 65 -10.86 -35.91 10.85
CA TRP A 65 -11.40 -35.72 12.20
C TRP A 65 -12.10 -34.37 12.38
N GLY A 66 -11.64 -33.31 11.70
CA GLY A 66 -12.30 -32.00 11.71
C GLY A 66 -13.74 -32.08 11.20
N LEU A 67 -13.96 -32.76 10.06
CA LEU A 67 -15.29 -32.93 9.47
C LEU A 67 -16.25 -33.71 10.40
N ILE A 68 -15.77 -34.75 11.10
CA ILE A 68 -16.58 -35.48 12.09
C ILE A 68 -16.94 -34.57 13.27
N VAL A 69 -15.99 -33.80 13.80
CA VAL A 69 -16.24 -32.83 14.88
C VAL A 69 -17.25 -31.78 14.44
N VAL A 70 -17.10 -31.21 13.24
CA VAL A 70 -18.02 -30.21 12.66
C VAL A 70 -19.43 -30.77 12.52
N LEU A 71 -19.62 -31.98 12.01
CA LEU A 71 -20.95 -32.60 11.89
C LEU A 71 -21.61 -32.84 13.26
N VAL A 72 -20.85 -33.33 14.26
CA VAL A 72 -21.34 -33.53 15.63
C VAL A 72 -21.71 -32.18 16.26
N VAL A 73 -20.86 -31.17 16.12
CA VAL A 73 -21.05 -29.82 16.64
C VAL A 73 -22.24 -29.12 15.99
N LEU A 74 -22.44 -29.27 14.67
CA LEU A 74 -23.58 -28.72 13.94
C LEU A 74 -24.90 -29.39 14.35
N VAL A 75 -24.92 -30.71 14.54
CA VAL A 75 -26.10 -31.43 15.06
C VAL A 75 -26.44 -30.98 16.49
N ILE A 76 -25.44 -30.78 17.36
CA ILE A 76 -25.64 -30.26 18.72
C ILE A 76 -26.13 -28.81 18.68
N GLY A 77 -25.54 -27.95 17.85
CA GLY A 77 -25.91 -26.54 17.70
C GLY A 77 -27.33 -26.35 17.17
N LEU A 78 -27.71 -27.06 16.10
CA LEU A 78 -29.09 -27.05 15.59
C LEU A 78 -30.07 -27.66 16.60
N GLY A 79 -29.68 -28.70 17.34
CA GLY A 79 -30.47 -29.25 18.43
C GLY A 79 -30.71 -28.27 19.57
N ALA A 80 -29.69 -27.49 19.96
CA ALA A 80 -29.79 -26.44 20.98
C ALA A 80 -30.67 -25.27 20.50
N LEU A 81 -30.53 -24.84 19.24
CA LEU A 81 -31.39 -23.82 18.64
C LEU A 81 -32.86 -24.27 18.56
N TYR A 82 -33.12 -25.52 18.15
CA TYR A 82 -34.47 -26.11 18.14
C TYR A 82 -35.07 -26.16 19.54
N ALA A 83 -34.31 -26.65 20.53
CA ALA A 83 -34.78 -26.72 21.92
C ALA A 83 -35.04 -25.32 22.51
N GLY A 84 -34.15 -24.35 22.25
CA GLY A 84 -34.32 -22.96 22.69
C GLY A 84 -35.58 -22.31 22.11
N GLN A 85 -35.81 -22.45 20.81
CA GLN A 85 -37.03 -21.94 20.15
C GLN A 85 -38.29 -22.69 20.60
N HIS A 86 -38.22 -24.00 20.86
CA HIS A 86 -39.37 -24.77 21.36
C HIS A 86 -39.74 -24.41 22.81
N MET A 87 -38.78 -23.97 23.62
CA MET A 87 -39.01 -23.49 25.00
C MET A 87 -39.32 -21.99 25.10
N SER A 88 -39.27 -21.24 23.99
CA SER A 88 -39.66 -19.83 23.94
C SER A 88 -41.18 -19.67 23.76
N GLU A 89 -41.78 -18.65 24.36
CA GLU A 89 -43.24 -18.41 24.31
C GLU A 89 -43.80 -18.20 22.89
N GLY A 90 -42.95 -17.82 21.93
CA GLY A 90 -43.33 -17.69 20.51
C GLY A 90 -43.38 -19.03 19.73
N GLY A 91 -42.77 -20.09 20.27
CA GLY A 91 -42.62 -21.38 19.60
C GLY A 91 -41.64 -21.37 18.41
N VAL A 92 -41.58 -22.50 17.70
CA VAL A 92 -40.65 -22.69 16.57
C VAL A 92 -41.22 -22.09 15.28
N GLU A 93 -40.68 -20.95 14.85
CA GLU A 93 -40.99 -20.36 13.54
C GLU A 93 -40.24 -21.08 12.40
N PRO A 94 -40.93 -21.78 11.48
CA PRO A 94 -40.26 -22.62 10.48
C PRO A 94 -39.32 -21.85 9.55
N MET A 95 -39.69 -20.62 9.14
CA MET A 95 -38.88 -19.80 8.23
C MET A 95 -37.56 -19.33 8.86
N ARG A 96 -37.58 -18.84 10.12
CA ARG A 96 -36.36 -18.41 10.82
C ARG A 96 -35.46 -19.61 11.11
N MET A 97 -36.03 -20.73 11.53
CA MET A 97 -35.29 -21.98 11.74
C MET A 97 -34.68 -22.50 10.43
N SER A 98 -35.40 -22.50 9.30
CA SER A 98 -34.85 -22.94 8.02
C SER A 98 -33.74 -22.02 7.50
N GLY A 99 -33.86 -20.70 7.73
CA GLY A 99 -32.82 -19.73 7.39
C GLY A 99 -31.55 -19.93 8.23
N ALA A 100 -31.70 -20.11 9.55
CA ALA A 100 -30.58 -20.40 10.45
C ALA A 100 -29.90 -21.74 10.12
N ALA A 101 -30.68 -22.78 9.81
CA ALA A 101 -30.15 -24.08 9.41
C ALA A 101 -29.40 -24.00 8.06
N ALA A 102 -29.95 -23.31 7.06
CA ALA A 102 -29.27 -23.09 5.78
C ALA A 102 -27.96 -22.29 5.96
N LEU A 103 -27.97 -21.24 6.77
CA LEU A 103 -26.77 -20.44 7.06
C LEU A 103 -25.71 -21.24 7.83
N ALA A 104 -26.11 -22.02 8.84
CA ALA A 104 -25.19 -22.89 9.58
C ALA A 104 -24.58 -23.99 8.70
N VAL A 105 -25.37 -24.56 7.78
CA VAL A 105 -24.87 -25.52 6.78
C VAL A 105 -23.93 -24.84 5.78
N LEU A 106 -24.22 -23.63 5.30
CA LEU A 106 -23.32 -22.89 4.40
C LEU A 106 -22.00 -22.49 5.08
N LEU A 107 -22.05 -22.07 6.36
CA LEU A 107 -20.84 -21.76 7.13
C LEU A 107 -20.01 -23.01 7.43
N ALA A 108 -20.65 -24.14 7.73
CA ALA A 108 -19.96 -25.41 7.99
C ALA A 108 -19.46 -26.11 6.71
N LEU A 109 -20.12 -25.90 5.56
CA LEU A 109 -19.70 -26.47 4.28
C LEU A 109 -18.81 -25.54 3.45
N GLY A 110 -18.74 -24.24 3.73
CA GLY A 110 -17.87 -23.30 3.00
C GLY A 110 -16.43 -23.80 2.83
N PRO A 111 -15.75 -24.26 3.90
CA PRO A 111 -14.41 -24.84 3.82
C PRO A 111 -14.32 -26.21 3.11
N TYR A 112 -15.40 -26.99 3.04
CA TYR A 112 -15.40 -28.38 2.52
C TYR A 112 -16.12 -28.54 1.17
N GLY A 113 -16.81 -27.51 0.67
CA GLY A 113 -17.59 -27.55 -0.57
C GLY A 113 -16.74 -27.79 -1.82
N VAL A 114 -15.47 -27.40 -1.75
CA VAL A 114 -14.44 -27.72 -2.76
C VAL A 114 -14.04 -29.20 -2.67
N SER A 115 -13.83 -29.72 -1.46
CA SER A 115 -13.29 -31.07 -1.21
C SER A 115 -14.29 -32.20 -1.51
N MET A 116 -15.60 -31.99 -1.33
CA MET A 116 -16.60 -33.08 -1.39
C MET A 116 -16.90 -33.61 -2.81
N LEU A 117 -16.27 -33.04 -3.84
CA LEU A 117 -16.38 -33.48 -5.25
C LEU A 117 -15.07 -34.02 -5.84
N MET A 118 -13.97 -34.04 -5.09
CA MET A 118 -12.66 -34.41 -5.60
C MET A 118 -12.41 -35.94 -5.56
N PRO A 119 -11.72 -36.52 -6.57
CA PRO A 119 -11.36 -37.94 -6.61
C PRO A 119 -10.23 -38.28 -5.61
N GLU A 120 -9.82 -39.55 -5.54
CA GLU A 120 -8.87 -40.06 -4.51
C GLU A 120 -7.50 -39.35 -4.50
N SER A 121 -7.09 -38.73 -5.61
CA SER A 121 -5.96 -37.81 -5.74
C SER A 121 -6.39 -36.34 -5.60
N SER A 122 -7.00 -36.00 -4.46
CA SER A 122 -7.54 -34.68 -4.16
C SER A 122 -6.47 -33.74 -3.62
N PHE A 123 -6.15 -32.64 -4.32
CA PHE A 123 -5.32 -31.56 -3.79
C PHE A 123 -5.80 -30.19 -4.28
N GLY A 124 -5.32 -29.12 -3.62
CA GLY A 124 -5.59 -27.73 -4.00
C GLY A 124 -4.50 -26.78 -3.52
N ILE A 125 -4.46 -25.60 -4.13
CA ILE A 125 -3.53 -24.50 -3.81
C ILE A 125 -4.22 -23.59 -2.77
N ALA A 126 -3.48 -23.18 -1.74
CA ALA A 126 -3.97 -22.34 -0.64
C ALA A 126 -2.84 -21.45 -0.09
N ASP A 127 -3.23 -20.42 0.67
CA ASP A 127 -2.30 -19.48 1.32
C ASP A 127 -1.26 -18.92 0.33
N VAL A 128 -1.71 -18.40 -0.82
CA VAL A 128 -0.84 -17.64 -1.73
C VAL A 128 -0.57 -16.29 -1.07
N GLU A 129 0.68 -16.06 -0.68
CA GLU A 129 1.14 -14.94 0.13
C GLU A 129 2.44 -14.38 -0.48
N LEU A 130 2.61 -13.05 -0.48
CA LEU A 130 3.86 -12.39 -0.85
C LEU A 130 4.69 -12.15 0.42
N LYS A 131 5.99 -12.44 0.39
CA LYS A 131 6.93 -12.14 1.47
C LYS A 131 7.91 -11.06 1.04
N GLU A 132 7.60 -9.80 1.37
CA GLU A 132 8.44 -8.65 1.02
C GLU A 132 9.83 -8.74 1.65
N ASP A 133 9.92 -9.03 2.96
CA ASP A 133 11.17 -9.21 3.73
C ASP A 133 12.22 -10.14 3.07
N SER A 134 11.79 -11.05 2.19
CA SER A 134 12.62 -12.05 1.53
C SER A 134 12.48 -12.10 0.02
N ASN A 135 11.68 -11.21 -0.59
CA ASN A 135 11.33 -11.23 -2.01
C ASN A 135 10.93 -12.64 -2.53
N GLU A 136 10.06 -13.33 -1.78
CA GLU A 136 9.52 -14.66 -2.13
C GLU A 136 7.99 -14.61 -2.34
N LEU A 137 7.50 -15.15 -3.46
CA LEU A 137 6.13 -15.65 -3.55
C LEU A 137 6.03 -16.99 -2.81
N SER A 138 4.99 -17.18 -2.00
CA SER A 138 4.84 -18.35 -1.13
C SER A 138 3.44 -18.93 -1.27
N PHE A 139 3.33 -20.26 -1.33
CA PHE A 139 2.04 -20.94 -1.39
C PHE A 139 2.09 -22.33 -0.77
N ARG A 140 0.95 -22.84 -0.27
CA ARG A 140 0.82 -24.20 0.26
C ARG A 140 -0.09 -25.04 -0.64
N VAL A 141 0.39 -26.19 -1.05
CA VAL A 141 -0.46 -27.25 -1.59
C VAL A 141 -0.95 -28.12 -0.44
N ILE A 142 -2.24 -28.44 -0.43
CA ILE A 142 -2.88 -29.28 0.59
C ILE A 142 -3.65 -30.39 -0.13
N GLY A 143 -3.47 -31.66 0.25
CA GLY A 143 -4.15 -32.78 -0.41
C GLY A 143 -3.66 -34.17 -0.04
N SER A 144 -4.40 -35.18 -0.51
CA SER A 144 -4.12 -36.62 -0.34
C SER A 144 -3.14 -37.19 -1.38
N ALA A 145 -2.62 -36.37 -2.29
CA ALA A 145 -1.56 -36.78 -3.21
C ALA A 145 -0.28 -37.11 -2.42
N SER A 146 0.55 -38.04 -2.92
CA SER A 146 1.85 -38.34 -2.30
C SER A 146 2.91 -37.31 -2.68
N GLU A 147 2.81 -36.76 -3.88
CA GLU A 147 3.79 -35.90 -4.53
C GLU A 147 3.11 -35.02 -5.56
N VAL A 148 3.60 -33.79 -5.70
CA VAL A 148 3.11 -32.78 -6.64
C VAL A 148 4.27 -32.10 -7.33
N ASP A 149 4.12 -31.89 -8.63
CA ASP A 149 4.96 -31.01 -9.43
C ASP A 149 4.28 -29.63 -9.45
N ALA A 150 4.94 -28.61 -8.91
CA ALA A 150 4.48 -27.24 -8.94
C ALA A 150 5.31 -26.41 -9.94
N ILE A 151 4.64 -25.58 -10.72
CA ILE A 151 5.27 -24.62 -11.63
C ILE A 151 4.68 -23.22 -11.44
N VAL A 152 5.47 -22.20 -11.76
CA VAL A 152 4.98 -20.84 -11.96
C VAL A 152 5.20 -20.47 -13.43
N THR A 153 4.16 -19.94 -14.06
CA THR A 153 4.20 -19.50 -15.45
C THR A 153 3.89 -18.01 -15.55
N ALA A 154 4.43 -17.37 -16.60
CA ALA A 154 4.12 -16.01 -16.98
C ALA A 154 3.70 -16.01 -18.45
N ASN A 155 2.48 -15.55 -18.75
CA ASN A 155 1.83 -15.67 -20.07
C ASN A 155 1.80 -17.12 -20.62
N GLY A 156 1.84 -18.12 -19.73
CA GLY A 156 1.86 -19.55 -20.06
C GLY A 156 3.26 -20.15 -20.31
N ASP A 157 4.32 -19.35 -20.39
CA ASP A 157 5.70 -19.86 -20.43
C ASP A 157 6.17 -20.20 -18.99
N THR A 158 6.80 -21.37 -18.81
CA THR A 158 7.27 -21.83 -17.49
C THR A 158 8.52 -21.08 -17.07
N MET A 159 8.41 -20.28 -16.00
CA MET A 159 9.52 -19.56 -15.40
C MET A 159 10.25 -20.40 -14.34
N TRP A 160 9.49 -21.09 -13.48
CA TRP A 160 10.03 -21.81 -12.33
C TRP A 160 9.30 -23.14 -12.12
N SER A 161 9.98 -24.14 -11.53
CA SER A 161 9.40 -25.46 -11.23
C SER A 161 10.06 -26.18 -10.05
N GLU A 162 9.27 -26.81 -9.18
CA GLU A 162 9.76 -27.68 -8.08
C GLU A 162 8.79 -28.85 -7.80
N THR A 163 9.34 -30.06 -7.65
CA THR A 163 8.61 -31.25 -7.18
C THR A 163 8.73 -31.38 -5.66
N LYS A 164 7.62 -31.57 -4.94
CA LYS A 164 7.62 -31.90 -3.50
C LYS A 164 6.65 -33.02 -3.14
N SER A 165 7.13 -33.94 -2.29
CA SER A 165 6.27 -34.91 -1.60
C SER A 165 5.46 -34.22 -0.48
N LEU A 166 4.17 -34.53 -0.36
CA LEU A 166 3.28 -33.90 0.64
C LEU A 166 3.45 -34.58 2.01
N SER A 167 3.99 -33.85 2.99
CA SER A 167 4.18 -34.35 4.35
C SER A 167 3.01 -33.95 5.24
N GLN A 168 2.30 -34.92 5.82
CA GLN A 168 1.05 -34.67 6.57
C GLN A 168 0.04 -33.89 5.71
N ASP A 169 -0.25 -34.43 4.52
CA ASP A 169 -1.22 -33.92 3.55
C ASP A 169 -0.96 -32.46 3.10
N SER A 170 0.26 -31.94 3.24
CA SER A 170 0.63 -30.58 2.79
C SER A 170 2.12 -30.38 2.47
N ALA A 171 2.41 -29.37 1.65
CA ALA A 171 3.75 -28.90 1.30
C ALA A 171 3.72 -27.39 1.02
N ARG A 172 4.73 -26.63 1.48
CA ARG A 172 4.90 -25.21 1.13
C ARG A 172 6.04 -25.02 0.13
N PHE A 173 5.78 -24.15 -0.83
CA PHE A 173 6.69 -23.72 -1.87
C PHE A 173 7.00 -22.25 -1.62
N ASN A 174 8.27 -21.89 -1.83
CA ASN A 174 8.77 -20.54 -1.86
C ASN A 174 9.41 -20.36 -3.23
N VAL A 175 9.08 -19.28 -3.92
CA VAL A 175 9.55 -18.96 -5.27
C VAL A 175 10.20 -17.58 -5.21
N PRO A 176 11.50 -17.43 -5.48
CA PRO A 176 12.13 -16.12 -5.58
C PRO A 176 11.41 -15.29 -6.64
N LEU A 177 11.07 -14.04 -6.34
CA LEU A 177 10.45 -13.15 -7.33
C LEU A 177 11.40 -12.88 -8.51
N GLU A 178 12.70 -12.89 -8.24
CA GLU A 178 13.75 -12.77 -9.25
C GLU A 178 13.74 -13.92 -10.27
N ASP A 179 13.31 -15.14 -9.92
CA ASP A 179 13.23 -16.27 -10.86
C ASP A 179 12.03 -16.16 -11.82
N ILE A 180 11.00 -15.37 -11.47
CA ILE A 180 9.70 -15.39 -12.16
C ILE A 180 9.26 -14.07 -12.78
N PHE A 181 9.79 -12.92 -12.33
CA PHE A 181 9.35 -11.62 -12.82
C PHE A 181 9.87 -11.34 -14.25
N ILE A 182 8.95 -11.03 -15.16
CA ILE A 182 9.23 -10.61 -16.55
C ILE A 182 8.56 -9.28 -16.91
N GLY A 183 8.20 -8.48 -15.90
CA GLY A 183 7.49 -7.21 -16.05
C GLY A 183 6.14 -7.20 -15.33
N ASN A 184 5.49 -6.04 -15.31
CA ASN A 184 4.28 -5.84 -14.54
C ASN A 184 3.06 -6.58 -15.07
N ALA A 185 2.26 -7.12 -14.16
CA ALA A 185 0.94 -7.67 -14.46
C ALA A 185 -0.08 -6.58 -14.82
N TRP A 186 0.04 -5.35 -14.30
CA TRP A 186 -0.74 -4.19 -14.74
C TRP A 186 0.08 -3.19 -15.56
N ALA A 187 -0.61 -2.39 -16.39
CA ALA A 187 -0.03 -1.26 -17.11
C ALA A 187 -1.05 -0.12 -17.27
N CYS A 188 -0.57 1.03 -17.75
CA CYS A 188 -1.42 2.17 -18.06
C CYS A 188 -1.69 2.32 -19.55
N GLY A 189 -2.92 2.72 -19.90
CA GLY A 189 -3.28 3.11 -21.25
C GLY A 189 -2.96 4.57 -21.53
N VAL A 190 -3.54 5.15 -22.59
CA VAL A 190 -3.27 6.55 -22.95
C VAL A 190 -3.78 7.55 -21.91
N SER A 191 -5.02 7.39 -21.43
CA SER A 191 -5.70 8.40 -20.58
C SER A 191 -5.98 7.97 -19.14
N ALA A 192 -5.81 6.69 -18.82
CA ALA A 192 -6.04 6.10 -17.50
C ALA A 192 -5.29 4.76 -17.40
N CYS A 193 -5.06 4.29 -16.19
CA CYS A 193 -4.57 2.94 -15.91
C CYS A 193 -5.73 1.95 -15.73
N ASP A 194 -5.56 0.71 -16.17
CA ASP A 194 -6.63 -0.31 -16.14
C ASP A 194 -6.23 -1.56 -15.35
N VAL A 195 -6.49 -1.50 -14.04
CA VAL A 195 -6.31 -2.63 -13.10
C VAL A 195 -7.31 -3.78 -13.31
N SER A 196 -8.27 -3.65 -14.25
CA SER A 196 -9.18 -4.73 -14.64
C SER A 196 -8.68 -5.59 -15.80
N THR A 197 -7.53 -5.23 -16.39
CA THR A 197 -6.89 -5.99 -17.47
C THR A 197 -5.44 -6.36 -17.14
N THR A 198 -5.24 -7.61 -16.73
CA THR A 198 -3.91 -8.22 -16.58
C THR A 198 -3.19 -8.27 -17.95
N GLN A 199 -1.99 -7.69 -18.03
CA GLN A 199 -1.13 -7.62 -19.22
C GLN A 199 -0.13 -8.79 -19.27
N ILE A 200 0.34 -9.24 -18.11
CA ILE A 200 1.18 -10.42 -17.94
C ILE A 200 0.49 -11.33 -16.94
N GLU A 201 -0.06 -12.44 -17.43
CA GLU A 201 -0.82 -13.41 -16.64
C GLU A 201 0.15 -14.32 -15.88
N TYR A 202 0.21 -14.15 -14.55
CA TYR A 202 1.08 -14.94 -13.66
C TYR A 202 0.26 -16.03 -12.96
N MET A 203 0.59 -17.30 -13.22
CA MET A 203 -0.17 -18.45 -12.73
C MET A 203 0.71 -19.40 -11.92
N ILE A 204 0.18 -19.90 -10.80
CA ILE A 204 0.70 -21.11 -10.16
C ILE A 204 -0.09 -22.29 -10.73
N GLU A 205 0.59 -23.29 -11.28
CA GLU A 205 -0.02 -24.57 -11.66
C GLU A 205 0.62 -25.71 -10.85
N VAL A 206 -0.20 -26.66 -10.41
CA VAL A 206 0.25 -27.81 -9.60
C VAL A 206 -0.39 -29.08 -10.16
N THR A 207 0.43 -30.10 -10.42
CA THR A 207 0.01 -31.36 -11.03
C THR A 207 0.37 -32.55 -10.14
N SER A 208 -0.51 -33.57 -10.10
CA SER A 208 -0.23 -34.89 -9.56
C SER A 208 -0.96 -35.96 -10.38
N GLY A 209 -0.20 -36.79 -11.09
CA GLY A 209 -0.76 -37.77 -12.04
C GLY A 209 -1.55 -37.09 -13.16
N ASP A 210 -2.79 -37.50 -13.36
CA ASP A 210 -3.69 -36.95 -14.39
C ASP A 210 -4.49 -35.70 -13.92
N VAL A 211 -4.21 -35.16 -12.73
CA VAL A 211 -4.92 -34.01 -12.14
C VAL A 211 -4.00 -32.80 -12.05
N THR A 212 -4.43 -31.68 -12.63
CA THR A 212 -3.82 -30.35 -12.47
C THR A 212 -4.81 -29.42 -11.76
N GLN A 213 -4.29 -28.50 -10.94
CA GLN A 213 -4.99 -27.36 -10.36
C GLN A 213 -4.18 -26.10 -10.68
N SER A 214 -4.84 -24.96 -10.88
CA SER A 214 -4.16 -23.68 -11.07
C SER A 214 -4.87 -22.54 -10.35
N THR A 215 -4.13 -21.47 -10.09
CA THR A 215 -4.64 -20.19 -9.57
C THR A 215 -3.83 -19.03 -10.14
N GLU A 216 -4.51 -17.92 -10.40
CA GLU A 216 -3.87 -16.63 -10.67
C GLU A 216 -3.13 -16.16 -9.42
N ILE A 217 -1.96 -15.58 -9.62
CA ILE A 217 -1.23 -14.78 -8.62
C ILE A 217 -1.78 -13.37 -8.71
N ASN A 218 -2.17 -12.75 -7.58
CA ASN A 218 -2.75 -11.40 -7.58
C ASN A 218 -1.89 -10.43 -8.41
N PRO A 219 -2.42 -9.83 -9.51
CA PRO A 219 -1.66 -8.92 -10.38
C PRO A 219 -1.00 -7.74 -9.64
N GLU A 220 -1.56 -7.34 -8.51
CA GLU A 220 -0.99 -6.36 -7.57
C GLU A 220 0.40 -6.80 -7.07
N PHE A 221 0.55 -8.06 -6.63
CA PHE A 221 1.83 -8.62 -6.17
C PHE A 221 2.89 -8.62 -7.28
N MET A 222 2.45 -8.81 -8.53
CA MET A 222 3.30 -8.90 -9.72
C MET A 222 3.37 -7.59 -10.51
N THR A 223 3.05 -6.45 -9.89
CA THR A 223 3.25 -5.10 -10.43
C THR A 223 4.33 -4.42 -9.60
N ARG A 224 5.60 -4.63 -9.97
CA ARG A 224 6.79 -4.37 -9.13
C ARG A 224 7.84 -3.45 -9.74
N GLU A 225 7.72 -3.12 -11.03
CA GLU A 225 8.61 -2.21 -11.74
C GLU A 225 7.94 -0.84 -11.91
N VAL A 226 8.54 0.22 -11.39
CA VAL A 226 8.18 1.59 -11.73
C VAL A 226 8.62 1.90 -13.15
N LYS A 227 7.72 2.47 -13.97
CA LYS A 227 7.99 2.83 -15.37
C LYS A 227 8.00 4.34 -15.63
N ASP A 228 7.21 5.10 -14.90
CA ASP A 228 6.93 6.50 -15.18
C ASP A 228 7.16 7.38 -13.95
N SER A 229 7.58 8.62 -14.16
CA SER A 229 7.82 9.62 -13.11
C SER A 229 6.88 10.82 -13.22
N GLY A 230 6.97 11.74 -12.28
CA GLY A 230 6.60 13.11 -12.60
C GLY A 230 6.96 14.07 -11.48
N VAL A 231 7.39 15.25 -11.87
CA VAL A 231 7.69 16.38 -10.98
C VAL A 231 6.61 17.46 -11.13
N ARG A 232 6.40 18.23 -10.06
CA ARG A 232 5.77 19.56 -10.10
C ARG A 232 6.57 20.50 -9.20
N ILE A 233 6.53 21.79 -9.50
CA ILE A 233 7.28 22.82 -8.75
C ILE A 233 6.37 23.97 -8.33
N THR A 234 6.52 24.45 -7.10
CA THR A 234 5.77 25.58 -6.55
C THR A 234 6.75 26.65 -6.03
N PRO A 235 6.72 27.90 -6.53
CA PRO A 235 7.65 28.93 -6.09
C PRO A 235 7.36 29.36 -4.65
N ILE A 236 8.42 29.41 -3.83
CA ILE A 236 8.42 29.94 -2.47
C ILE A 236 8.70 31.43 -2.55
N ILE A 237 7.74 32.23 -2.08
CA ILE A 237 7.77 33.69 -2.14
C ILE A 237 7.81 34.22 -0.71
N SER A 238 8.89 34.89 -0.33
CA SER A 238 8.95 35.62 0.93
C SER A 238 8.44 37.05 0.78
N GLN A 239 8.22 37.73 1.91
CA GLN A 239 7.78 39.12 1.93
C GLN A 239 8.43 39.90 3.08
N GLU A 240 9.38 40.79 2.76
CA GLU A 240 9.98 41.70 3.74
C GLU A 240 9.26 43.05 3.79
N SER A 241 8.98 43.56 4.99
CA SER A 241 8.42 44.90 5.21
C SER A 241 9.51 45.98 5.13
N THR A 242 9.85 46.38 3.90
CA THR A 242 10.91 47.38 3.61
C THR A 242 10.51 48.84 3.89
N GLY A 243 9.23 49.12 4.14
CA GLY A 243 8.70 50.46 4.40
C GLY A 243 8.84 51.03 5.81
N ASP A 244 8.51 52.32 5.94
CA ASP A 244 8.30 52.99 7.23
C ASP A 244 6.80 53.25 7.50
N ASN A 245 6.48 53.80 8.68
CA ASN A 245 5.10 54.11 9.07
C ASN A 245 4.38 55.16 8.18
N ASN A 246 5.09 55.83 7.27
CA ASN A 246 4.55 56.86 6.37
C ASN A 246 4.48 56.36 4.92
N ASN A 247 5.36 55.44 4.53
CA ASN A 247 5.41 54.78 3.23
C ASN A 247 5.64 53.26 3.40
N PRO A 248 4.57 52.49 3.67
CA PRO A 248 4.65 51.04 3.83
C PRO A 248 4.88 50.35 2.48
N GLY A 249 6.13 50.01 2.19
CA GLY A 249 6.54 49.06 1.15
C GLY A 249 6.63 47.64 1.71
N ASN A 250 6.30 46.67 0.85
CA ASN A 250 6.65 45.26 1.04
C ASN A 250 7.46 44.86 -0.20
N ASP A 251 8.66 44.34 -0.01
CA ASP A 251 9.34 43.61 -1.07
C ASP A 251 8.84 42.16 -1.08
N LYS A 252 8.87 41.51 -2.25
CA LYS A 252 8.48 40.13 -2.47
C LYS A 252 9.45 39.51 -3.46
N GLN A 253 10.10 38.42 -3.09
CA GLN A 253 11.09 37.76 -3.93
C GLN A 253 10.86 36.25 -3.89
N VAL A 254 11.21 35.56 -4.99
CA VAL A 254 11.27 34.09 -5.01
C VAL A 254 12.55 33.67 -4.30
N GLU A 255 12.44 32.95 -3.19
CA GLU A 255 13.60 32.43 -2.44
C GLU A 255 14.02 31.03 -2.90
N GLY A 256 13.10 30.30 -3.53
CA GLY A 256 13.31 28.93 -3.97
C GLY A 256 12.06 28.29 -4.54
N ILE A 257 12.14 26.98 -4.73
CA ILE A 257 11.04 26.13 -5.22
C ILE A 257 10.82 24.96 -4.26
N LEU A 258 9.57 24.75 -3.87
CA LEU A 258 9.12 23.44 -3.37
C LEU A 258 9.03 22.53 -4.59
N VAL A 259 9.80 21.44 -4.57
CA VAL A 259 9.78 20.40 -5.61
C VAL A 259 9.05 19.20 -5.06
N GLU A 260 8.06 18.71 -5.78
CA GLU A 260 7.29 17.53 -5.42
C GLU A 260 7.36 16.49 -6.54
N MET A 261 7.47 15.23 -6.17
CA MET A 261 7.61 14.10 -7.08
C MET A 261 6.48 13.08 -6.89
N LYS A 262 6.30 12.24 -7.90
CA LYS A 262 5.56 10.98 -7.88
C LYS A 262 6.31 9.95 -8.71
N ALA A 263 6.06 8.67 -8.47
CA ALA A 263 6.60 7.55 -9.24
C ALA A 263 5.55 6.43 -9.30
N GLY A 264 5.59 5.61 -10.36
CA GLY A 264 4.75 4.42 -10.48
C GLY A 264 4.53 4.02 -11.93
N LEU A 265 3.27 3.77 -12.27
CA LEU A 265 2.80 3.65 -13.65
C LEU A 265 1.83 4.79 -13.95
N LEU A 266 2.02 5.45 -15.09
CA LEU A 266 1.24 6.63 -15.49
C LEU A 266 0.66 6.49 -16.89
N PRO A 267 -0.51 7.07 -17.18
CA PRO A 267 -1.08 7.04 -18.52
C PRO A 267 -0.20 7.75 -19.54
N SER A 268 -0.06 7.24 -20.76
CA SER A 268 0.89 7.79 -21.76
C SER A 268 0.51 9.16 -22.35
N ALA A 269 -0.52 9.82 -21.83
CA ALA A 269 -0.86 11.21 -22.06
C ALA A 269 -0.72 12.06 -20.78
N HIS A 270 0.03 11.57 -19.80
CA HIS A 270 0.62 12.43 -18.79
C HIS A 270 1.65 13.36 -19.46
N ALA A 271 1.76 14.54 -18.89
CA ALA A 271 2.61 15.62 -19.37
C ALA A 271 2.82 16.65 -18.25
N HIS A 272 3.91 17.39 -18.38
CA HIS A 272 4.18 18.63 -17.66
C HIS A 272 3.40 19.79 -18.28
N GLU A 273 3.01 20.75 -17.45
CA GLU A 273 2.17 21.89 -17.79
C GLU A 273 2.84 23.19 -17.31
N ASP A 274 2.51 24.31 -17.95
CA ASP A 274 3.06 25.63 -17.60
C ASP A 274 2.76 26.02 -16.14
N SER A 275 3.55 26.95 -15.61
CA SER A 275 3.53 27.35 -14.19
C SER A 275 3.88 26.21 -13.23
N GLY A 276 4.76 25.28 -13.64
CA GLY A 276 5.31 24.21 -12.79
C GLY A 276 4.37 23.03 -12.53
N TRP A 277 3.28 22.90 -13.30
CA TRP A 277 2.24 21.90 -13.07
C TRP A 277 2.52 20.58 -13.78
N HIS A 278 1.74 19.56 -13.41
CA HIS A 278 1.66 18.29 -14.13
C HIS A 278 0.18 17.94 -14.28
N SER A 279 -0.18 17.49 -15.47
CA SER A 279 -1.51 17.00 -15.86
C SER A 279 -2.22 16.11 -14.82
N SER A 280 -3.53 16.22 -14.69
CA SER A 280 -4.33 15.48 -13.70
C SER A 280 -4.63 14.02 -14.10
N THR A 281 -3.63 13.28 -14.56
CA THR A 281 -3.71 11.84 -14.85
C THR A 281 -3.50 11.01 -13.58
N GLY A 282 -4.47 10.14 -13.24
CA GLY A 282 -4.30 9.15 -12.17
C GLY A 282 -3.40 7.99 -12.60
N GLY A 283 -2.54 7.53 -11.69
CA GLY A 283 -1.59 6.42 -11.89
C GLY A 283 -1.91 5.18 -11.08
N ILE A 284 -1.05 4.18 -11.19
CA ILE A 284 -0.91 3.06 -10.24
C ILE A 284 0.39 3.29 -9.45
N TRP A 285 0.29 3.28 -8.12
CA TRP A 285 1.47 3.23 -7.24
C TRP A 285 2.05 1.82 -7.29
N VAL A 286 3.37 1.70 -7.34
CA VAL A 286 4.06 0.41 -7.36
C VAL A 286 4.51 0.09 -5.94
N GLU A 287 3.94 -0.94 -5.34
CA GLU A 287 4.31 -1.43 -4.01
C GLU A 287 5.48 -2.43 -4.18
N SER A 288 6.72 -1.93 -4.08
CA SER A 288 7.95 -2.68 -4.41
C SER A 288 9.21 -1.96 -3.88
N ASP A 289 10.36 -2.62 -4.00
CA ASP A 289 11.67 -2.05 -3.65
C ASP A 289 12.29 -1.30 -4.84
N TYR A 290 12.59 -0.01 -4.66
CA TYR A 290 13.27 0.85 -5.65
C TYR A 290 13.83 2.12 -5.01
N THR A 291 14.87 2.69 -5.62
CA THR A 291 15.43 4.00 -5.22
C THR A 291 15.10 5.06 -6.27
N LEU A 292 14.69 6.24 -5.82
CA LEU A 292 14.49 7.43 -6.65
C LEU A 292 15.64 8.43 -6.43
N GLU A 293 16.24 8.91 -7.52
CA GLU A 293 17.10 10.10 -7.54
C GLU A 293 16.38 11.28 -8.23
N LEU A 294 16.72 12.50 -7.82
CA LEU A 294 16.42 13.72 -8.56
C LEU A 294 17.68 14.58 -8.67
N LEU A 295 17.91 15.13 -9.86
CA LEU A 295 18.88 16.19 -10.09
C LEU A 295 18.31 17.24 -11.04
N ILE A 296 18.90 18.43 -11.05
CA ILE A 296 18.51 19.53 -11.95
C ILE A 296 19.70 19.87 -12.84
N THR A 297 19.47 19.98 -14.15
CA THR A 297 20.46 20.46 -15.12
C THR A 297 20.02 21.76 -15.80
N LYS A 298 20.99 22.58 -16.20
CA LYS A 298 20.82 23.76 -17.07
C LYS A 298 21.75 23.59 -18.25
N GLY A 299 21.21 23.61 -19.47
CA GLY A 299 22.02 23.42 -20.70
C GLY A 299 22.85 22.13 -20.74
N GLY A 300 22.39 21.05 -20.09
CA GLY A 300 23.12 19.78 -19.98
C GLY A 300 24.27 19.76 -18.95
N SER A 301 24.37 20.78 -18.09
CA SER A 301 25.27 20.78 -16.92
C SER A 301 24.45 20.66 -15.64
N VAL A 302 24.83 19.75 -14.74
CA VAL A 302 24.17 19.61 -13.42
C VAL A 302 24.38 20.88 -12.60
N VAL A 303 23.30 21.50 -12.14
CA VAL A 303 23.31 22.69 -11.26
C VAL A 303 22.96 22.31 -9.82
N TYR A 304 22.10 21.32 -9.64
CA TYR A 304 21.80 20.68 -8.36
C TYR A 304 21.78 19.15 -8.56
N ASP A 305 22.44 18.40 -7.69
CA ASP A 305 22.72 16.97 -7.92
C ASP A 305 21.88 16.07 -6.99
N SER A 306 21.99 14.75 -7.14
CA SER A 306 21.52 13.76 -6.15
C SER A 306 22.59 13.54 -5.07
N THR A 307 22.22 13.25 -3.82
CA THR A 307 23.15 12.82 -2.76
C THR A 307 22.70 11.51 -2.09
N ASP A 308 23.51 10.48 -2.30
CA ASP A 308 23.54 9.26 -1.48
C ASP A 308 24.00 9.61 -0.04
N CYS A 309 23.28 9.11 0.97
CA CYS A 309 23.58 9.37 2.37
C CYS A 309 24.69 8.50 2.97
N SER A 310 25.29 7.58 2.21
CA SER A 310 26.64 7.08 2.49
C SER A 310 27.69 8.20 2.38
N ASN A 311 27.40 9.27 1.62
CA ASN A 311 28.29 10.41 1.38
C ASN A 311 27.57 11.78 1.41
N PRO A 312 27.11 12.25 2.59
CA PRO A 312 26.39 13.52 2.75
C PRO A 312 27.27 14.79 2.58
N SER A 313 28.39 14.69 1.86
CA SER A 313 29.28 15.83 1.53
C SER A 313 28.95 16.50 0.20
N LYS A 314 28.02 15.93 -0.57
CA LYS A 314 27.55 16.42 -1.87
C LYS A 314 26.32 17.31 -1.66
N LYS A 315 26.28 18.51 -2.27
CA LYS A 315 25.05 19.33 -2.32
C LYS A 315 24.05 18.61 -3.24
N GLY A 316 22.83 18.36 -2.76
CA GLY A 316 21.81 17.70 -3.55
C GLY A 316 20.54 17.31 -2.81
N PHE A 317 19.55 16.83 -3.58
CA PHE A 317 18.39 16.11 -3.06
C PHE A 317 18.83 14.76 -2.49
N PRO A 318 18.28 14.28 -1.37
CA PRO A 318 18.55 12.92 -0.92
C PRO A 318 17.96 11.92 -1.91
N THR A 319 18.56 10.73 -1.99
CA THR A 319 17.86 9.58 -2.54
C THR A 319 16.65 9.24 -1.67
N ILE A 320 15.56 8.82 -2.31
CA ILE A 320 14.39 8.26 -1.63
C ILE A 320 14.41 6.75 -1.86
N ASP A 321 14.70 6.00 -0.80
CA ASP A 321 14.68 4.54 -0.84
C ASP A 321 13.27 4.07 -0.46
N VAL A 322 12.59 3.37 -1.37
CA VAL A 322 11.24 2.83 -1.16
C VAL A 322 11.36 1.35 -0.82
N ASN A 323 10.69 0.94 0.25
CA ASN A 323 10.55 -0.47 0.62
C ASN A 323 9.06 -0.82 0.72
N GLY A 324 8.58 -1.62 -0.24
CA GLY A 324 7.14 -1.87 -0.44
C GLY A 324 6.35 -0.57 -0.67
N VAL A 325 5.75 -0.03 0.40
CA VAL A 325 4.90 1.18 0.38
C VAL A 325 5.50 2.40 1.08
N ASP A 326 6.53 2.19 1.91
CA ASP A 326 7.14 3.24 2.74
C ASP A 326 8.40 3.78 2.07
N GLY A 327 8.37 5.07 1.71
CA GLY A 327 9.55 5.79 1.24
C GLY A 327 10.32 6.40 2.40
N ILE A 328 11.65 6.29 2.36
CA ILE A 328 12.54 6.87 3.35
C ILE A 328 13.50 7.83 2.65
N SER A 329 13.39 9.12 2.99
CA SER A 329 14.44 10.08 2.66
C SER A 329 15.69 9.75 3.49
N CYS A 330 16.80 9.49 2.82
CA CYS A 330 18.02 9.08 3.50
C CYS A 330 18.61 10.18 4.43
N LYS A 331 18.18 11.45 4.31
CA LYS A 331 18.53 12.57 5.22
C LYS A 331 17.91 12.43 6.63
N GLY A 332 16.87 11.63 6.80
CA GLY A 332 16.28 11.28 8.11
C GLY A 332 15.00 12.03 8.51
N ASP A 333 14.33 11.49 9.54
CA ASP A 333 13.13 11.98 10.27
C ASP A 333 11.83 12.29 9.48
N SER A 334 11.85 12.28 8.14
CA SER A 334 10.64 12.39 7.31
C SER A 334 10.36 11.10 6.54
N GLY A 335 9.33 10.35 6.97
CA GLY A 335 8.78 9.25 6.20
C GLY A 335 7.98 9.78 5.01
N VAL A 336 8.31 9.32 3.81
CA VAL A 336 7.81 9.82 2.54
C VAL A 336 6.71 8.88 2.05
N THR A 337 5.45 9.31 2.10
CA THR A 337 4.34 8.50 1.60
C THR A 337 4.32 8.51 0.07
N ILE A 338 4.72 7.39 -0.55
CA ILE A 338 4.86 7.27 -2.01
C ILE A 338 3.50 7.13 -2.74
N ASN A 339 2.42 6.89 -2.00
CA ASN A 339 1.03 6.84 -2.49
C ASN A 339 0.46 8.24 -2.88
N GLY A 340 1.17 8.98 -3.73
CA GLY A 340 0.74 10.30 -4.18
C GLY A 340 1.88 11.17 -4.73
N TRP A 341 1.68 12.48 -4.56
CA TRP A 341 2.74 13.47 -4.70
C TRP A 341 3.40 13.67 -3.33
N PHE A 342 4.73 13.66 -3.29
CA PHE A 342 5.52 13.86 -2.08
C PHE A 342 6.58 14.96 -2.28
N ALA A 343 6.89 15.71 -1.23
CA ALA A 343 7.91 16.77 -1.28
C ALA A 343 9.33 16.20 -1.24
N MET A 344 10.23 16.77 -2.05
CA MET A 344 11.65 16.44 -2.05
C MET A 344 12.43 17.27 -1.02
N PRO A 345 13.13 16.66 -0.04
CA PRO A 345 13.84 17.38 1.02
C PRO A 345 14.99 18.26 0.50
N GLY A 346 14.77 19.58 0.52
CA GLY A 346 15.70 20.59 0.02
C GLY A 346 16.83 20.95 0.97
N ASP A 347 17.10 22.25 1.08
CA ASP A 347 18.13 22.85 1.94
C ASP A 347 17.60 23.96 2.86
N ALA A 348 16.43 24.52 2.53
CA ALA A 348 15.73 25.55 3.29
C ALA A 348 14.34 25.04 3.75
N ASN A 349 13.67 25.78 4.64
CA ASN A 349 12.34 25.42 5.15
C ASN A 349 11.47 26.65 5.37
N ASP A 350 10.20 26.57 4.96
CA ASP A 350 9.14 27.55 5.25
C ASP A 350 8.16 26.99 6.30
N ASP A 351 7.76 27.83 7.27
CA ASP A 351 6.88 27.44 8.38
C ASP A 351 5.47 26.99 7.96
N ALA A 352 5.03 27.28 6.72
CA ALA A 352 3.71 26.96 6.20
C ALA A 352 3.72 25.89 5.08
N ARG A 353 4.85 25.67 4.41
CA ARG A 353 5.01 24.77 3.25
C ARG A 353 6.03 23.64 3.45
N GLY A 354 6.87 23.70 4.47
CA GLY A 354 7.91 22.71 4.75
C GLY A 354 9.23 22.96 4.01
N GLU A 355 10.01 21.90 3.81
CA GLU A 355 11.33 21.98 3.18
C GLU A 355 11.25 22.33 1.68
N TYR A 356 12.19 23.13 1.20
CA TYR A 356 12.26 23.59 -0.18
C TYR A 356 13.71 23.78 -0.67
N LEU A 357 13.91 23.80 -1.99
CA LEU A 357 15.20 24.07 -2.62
C LEU A 357 15.38 25.58 -2.81
N SER A 358 16.38 26.18 -2.17
CA SER A 358 16.70 27.60 -2.34
C SER A 358 17.38 27.90 -3.68
N LEU A 359 17.19 29.12 -4.19
CA LEU A 359 17.83 29.56 -5.44
C LEU A 359 19.38 29.61 -5.33
N ASP A 360 19.93 29.91 -4.15
CA ASP A 360 21.38 29.82 -3.88
C ASP A 360 21.88 28.38 -3.95
N ALA A 361 21.15 27.44 -3.33
CA ALA A 361 21.55 26.03 -3.36
C ALA A 361 21.45 25.41 -4.75
N MET A 362 20.42 25.79 -5.52
CA MET A 362 20.23 25.43 -6.93
C MET A 362 21.27 26.08 -7.87
N ASN A 363 22.03 27.07 -7.40
CA ASN A 363 22.90 27.91 -8.24
C ASN A 363 22.12 28.55 -9.41
N TYR A 364 20.96 29.16 -9.11
CA TYR A 364 20.23 30.00 -10.06
C TYR A 364 21.02 31.30 -10.31
N ASP A 365 21.44 31.52 -11.55
CA ASP A 365 22.37 32.59 -11.95
C ASP A 365 21.84 33.55 -13.01
N GLU A 366 20.94 33.06 -13.88
CA GLU A 366 20.15 33.80 -14.85
C GLU A 366 18.88 32.98 -15.19
N ASP A 367 17.86 33.62 -15.77
CA ASP A 367 16.69 32.93 -16.30
C ASP A 367 17.09 31.87 -17.35
N GLY A 368 16.28 30.84 -17.52
CA GLY A 368 16.56 29.80 -18.52
C GLY A 368 15.83 28.47 -18.27
N CYS A 369 15.93 27.57 -19.24
CA CYS A 369 15.37 26.23 -19.14
C CYS A 369 16.19 25.33 -18.21
N TYR A 370 15.54 24.84 -17.15
CA TYR A 370 16.07 23.86 -16.21
C TYR A 370 15.31 22.52 -16.37
N THR A 371 16.06 21.43 -16.57
CA THR A 371 15.54 20.07 -16.68
C THR A 371 15.67 19.35 -15.34
N PHE A 372 14.58 18.76 -14.86
CA PHE A 372 14.51 18.00 -13.61
C PHE A 372 14.63 16.50 -13.92
N GLU A 373 15.86 16.02 -14.04
CA GLU A 373 16.16 14.62 -14.38
C GLU A 373 15.84 13.71 -13.18
N VAL A 374 14.86 12.84 -13.35
CA VAL A 374 14.50 11.81 -12.36
C VAL A 374 15.16 10.50 -12.77
N ARG A 375 15.74 9.77 -11.81
CA ARG A 375 16.19 8.40 -12.02
C ARG A 375 15.47 7.44 -11.11
N ILE A 376 15.13 6.29 -11.66
CA ILE A 376 14.34 5.26 -11.00
C ILE A 376 15.14 3.96 -11.09
N HIS A 377 15.68 3.49 -9.96
CA HIS A 377 16.47 2.27 -9.89
C HIS A 377 15.60 1.14 -9.35
N ASN A 378 15.03 0.33 -10.25
CA ASN A 378 14.13 -0.76 -9.90
C ASN A 378 14.88 -2.02 -9.45
N THR A 379 14.47 -2.63 -8.33
CA THR A 379 14.94 -3.98 -7.97
C THR A 379 14.41 -5.06 -8.92
N PHE A 380 13.18 -4.90 -9.41
CA PHE A 380 12.54 -5.80 -10.38
C PHE A 380 12.27 -5.06 -11.69
N TYR A 381 12.78 -5.58 -12.81
CA TYR A 381 12.58 -4.96 -14.12
C TYR A 381 12.36 -6.01 -15.22
N ALA A 382 11.53 -5.69 -16.22
CA ALA A 382 11.01 -6.67 -17.18
C ALA A 382 12.08 -7.47 -17.95
N GLU A 383 13.27 -6.90 -18.14
CA GLU A 383 14.38 -7.55 -18.86
C GLU A 383 15.30 -8.39 -17.96
N MET A 384 15.15 -8.37 -16.63
CA MET A 384 16.13 -8.97 -15.69
C MET A 384 16.41 -10.46 -15.92
N ASN A 385 15.45 -11.19 -16.48
CA ASN A 385 15.53 -12.61 -16.81
C ASN A 385 15.83 -12.91 -18.29
N THR A 386 16.20 -11.91 -19.09
CA THR A 386 16.53 -12.09 -20.51
C THR A 386 18.02 -12.34 -20.74
N GLU A 387 18.35 -13.42 -21.45
CA GLU A 387 19.73 -13.68 -21.86
C GLU A 387 20.28 -12.51 -22.71
N ASP A 388 21.54 -12.14 -22.46
CA ASP A 388 22.27 -11.02 -23.09
C ASP A 388 21.76 -9.58 -22.82
N THR A 389 20.84 -9.31 -21.87
CA THR A 389 20.56 -7.91 -21.48
C THR A 389 21.77 -7.24 -20.78
N THR A 390 21.85 -5.91 -20.91
CA THR A 390 22.74 -5.05 -20.14
C THR A 390 21.97 -3.93 -19.43
N SER A 391 20.64 -4.07 -19.29
CA SER A 391 19.84 -3.20 -18.45
C SER A 391 20.16 -3.47 -16.97
N ASP A 392 20.13 -2.43 -16.14
CA ASP A 392 20.35 -2.49 -14.70
C ASP A 392 19.09 -2.07 -13.89
N GLY A 393 17.94 -2.02 -14.56
CA GLY A 393 16.67 -1.55 -13.98
C GLY A 393 16.55 -0.03 -13.87
N THR A 394 17.57 0.74 -14.27
CA THR A 394 17.55 2.21 -14.23
C THR A 394 16.74 2.79 -15.39
N ILE A 395 15.68 3.51 -15.05
CA ILE A 395 15.00 4.43 -15.97
C ILE A 395 15.49 5.85 -15.68
N ILE A 396 15.80 6.61 -16.74
CA ILE A 396 16.20 8.01 -16.66
C ILE A 396 15.16 8.82 -17.41
N ASP A 397 14.46 9.67 -16.68
CA ASP A 397 13.41 10.56 -17.18
C ASP A 397 13.95 11.99 -17.26
N THR A 398 13.66 12.67 -18.37
CA THR A 398 14.24 13.97 -18.76
C THR A 398 13.27 14.87 -19.54
N ASP A 399 12.00 14.49 -19.67
CA ASP A 399 11.01 15.35 -20.35
C ASP A 399 10.52 16.52 -19.47
N VAL A 400 10.77 16.43 -18.17
CA VAL A 400 10.49 17.46 -17.18
C VAL A 400 11.41 18.67 -17.35
N ALA A 401 10.91 19.74 -17.99
CA ALA A 401 11.67 20.98 -18.13
C ALA A 401 10.80 22.25 -18.12
N TRP A 402 11.28 23.28 -17.43
CA TRP A 402 10.65 24.61 -17.39
C TRP A 402 11.69 25.73 -17.55
N GLU A 403 11.31 26.75 -18.32
CA GLU A 403 11.99 28.04 -18.44
C GLU A 403 11.64 28.89 -17.20
N LEU A 404 12.55 28.91 -16.22
CA LEU A 404 12.36 29.65 -14.98
C LEU A 404 12.74 31.12 -15.19
N ASP A 405 11.73 31.99 -15.30
CA ASP A 405 11.89 33.46 -15.29
C ASP A 405 11.38 34.01 -13.96
N PHE A 406 12.34 34.19 -13.06
CA PHE A 406 12.14 34.82 -11.76
C PHE A 406 12.72 36.24 -11.70
N GLU A 407 13.60 36.64 -12.63
CA GLU A 407 14.14 38.01 -12.64
C GLU A 407 13.04 39.05 -12.95
N ASN A 408 12.09 38.78 -13.85
CA ASN A 408 10.97 39.70 -14.09
C ASN A 408 10.01 39.80 -12.89
N TYR A 409 9.95 38.78 -12.04
CA TYR A 409 9.23 38.84 -10.76
C TYR A 409 10.03 39.65 -9.73
N ASN A 410 11.27 39.25 -9.47
CA ASN A 410 12.12 39.79 -8.40
C ASN A 410 12.36 41.29 -8.58
N ASN A 411 12.71 41.74 -9.79
CA ASN A 411 13.03 43.15 -10.08
C ASN A 411 11.80 44.07 -10.25
N ASN A 412 10.57 43.56 -10.13
CA ASN A 412 9.36 44.38 -10.27
C ASN A 412 9.11 45.22 -8.99
N GLU A 413 8.95 46.54 -9.13
CA GLU A 413 8.64 47.46 -8.01
C GLU A 413 7.15 47.45 -7.59
N ASP A 414 6.24 46.80 -8.33
CA ASP A 414 4.82 46.77 -7.98
C ASP A 414 4.51 45.76 -6.85
N SER A 415 3.79 46.22 -5.83
CA SER A 415 3.13 45.42 -4.80
C SER A 415 2.24 44.26 -5.33
N GLN A 416 1.71 44.42 -6.55
CA GLN A 416 0.87 43.45 -7.28
C GLN A 416 1.68 42.78 -8.40
N LYS A 417 2.85 42.21 -8.06
CA LYS A 417 3.60 41.32 -8.93
C LYS A 417 2.68 40.24 -9.54
N PRO A 418 2.83 39.88 -10.83
CA PRO A 418 2.19 38.69 -11.40
C PRO A 418 2.75 37.43 -10.72
N ASP A 419 2.17 36.25 -10.94
CA ASP A 419 2.79 35.00 -10.50
C ASP A 419 4.14 34.78 -11.23
N PRO A 420 5.15 34.13 -10.59
CA PRO A 420 6.44 33.84 -11.24
C PRO A 420 6.28 32.96 -12.49
N SER A 421 7.08 33.21 -13.52
CA SER A 421 6.93 32.54 -14.82
C SER A 421 7.74 31.24 -14.89
N MET A 422 7.09 30.18 -15.35
CA MET A 422 7.67 28.84 -15.52
C MET A 422 7.01 28.16 -16.75
N GLU A 423 7.30 28.65 -17.96
CA GLU A 423 6.78 28.06 -19.20
C GLU A 423 7.48 26.71 -19.48
N THR A 424 6.79 25.76 -20.11
CA THR A 424 7.37 24.44 -20.48
C THR A 424 8.38 24.54 -21.63
N CYS A 425 9.44 23.71 -21.60
CA CYS A 425 10.45 23.62 -22.65
C CYS A 425 10.17 22.51 -23.69
#